data_AF-A0A433B1P9-F1
#
_entry.id   AF-A0A433B1P9-F1
#
_cell.length_a   1.000
_cell.length_b   1.000
_cell.length_c   1.000
_cell.angle_alpha   90.00
_cell.angle_beta   90.00
_cell.angle_gamma   90.00
#
_symmetry.space_group_name_H-M   'P 1'
#
loop_
_entity.id
_entity.type
_entity.pdbx_description
1 polymer ?
#
loop_
_entity_poly.entity_id
_entity_poly.type
_entity_poly.pdbx_seq_one_letter_code
_entity_poly.pdbx_strand_id
1 'polypeptide(L)'
;MKTKKIVQTIAVSAVALTVAGTAADAYSRKVKNACSSDYASLCGKYREGSSELRRCFESNRRVLSRDCIEALVNAGDVPARYLRQR
;
A
#
# COMPACT_ATOMS: atom_id res chain seq x y z
N MET A 1 60.08 -10.05 -27.24
CA MET A 1 60.35 -8.67 -26.76
C MET A 1 59.29 -7.73 -27.33
N LYS A 2 58.77 -6.82 -26.48
CA LYS A 2 57.89 -5.67 -26.75
C LYS A 2 56.37 -5.93 -26.77
N THR A 3 55.88 -6.27 -25.58
CA THR A 3 54.69 -5.66 -24.95
C THR A 3 54.55 -4.17 -25.28
N LYS A 4 53.42 -3.76 -25.86
CA LYS A 4 52.91 -2.38 -25.91
C LYS A 4 51.38 -2.48 -25.79
N LYS A 5 50.82 -2.02 -24.66
CA LYS A 5 50.07 -0.74 -24.55
C LYS A 5 48.81 -0.83 -25.43
N ILE A 6 47.58 -0.88 -24.92
CA ILE A 6 46.94 0.14 -24.10
C ILE A 6 45.75 -0.47 -23.35
N VAL A 7 45.79 -0.33 -22.03
CA VAL A 7 44.63 -0.29 -21.15
C VAL A 7 43.82 0.97 -21.48
N GLN A 8 42.55 0.81 -21.85
CA GLN A 8 41.51 1.83 -21.71
C GLN A 8 40.13 1.12 -21.79
N THR A 9 39.70 0.41 -20.75
CA THR A 9 38.73 0.92 -19.77
C THR A 9 37.74 1.94 -20.34
N ILE A 10 36.66 1.46 -20.95
CA ILE A 10 35.38 2.17 -20.94
C ILE A 10 34.50 1.37 -19.98
N ALA A 11 34.35 1.94 -18.78
CA ALA A 11 33.58 1.37 -17.69
C ALA A 11 32.11 1.24 -18.10
N VAL A 12 31.59 0.02 -18.07
CA VAL A 12 30.15 -0.23 -18.08
C VAL A 12 29.63 0.15 -16.69
N SER A 13 29.26 1.41 -16.50
CA SER A 13 28.54 1.85 -15.30
C SER A 13 27.09 2.16 -15.66
N ALA A 14 26.32 1.10 -15.94
CA ALA A 14 24.87 1.14 -15.92
C ALA A 14 24.42 0.93 -14.47
N VAL A 15 24.37 2.02 -13.70
CA VAL A 15 23.75 2.03 -12.37
C VAL A 15 22.51 2.92 -12.45
N ALA A 16 21.44 2.35 -13.01
CA ALA A 16 20.11 2.92 -12.90
C ALA A 16 19.56 2.54 -11.51
N LEU A 17 19.72 3.41 -10.52
CA LEU A 17 18.97 3.31 -9.26
C LEU A 17 17.52 3.68 -9.54
N THR A 18 16.69 2.70 -9.91
CA THR A 18 15.24 2.83 -9.81
C THR A 18 14.88 2.79 -8.32
N VAL A 19 14.69 3.96 -7.71
CA VAL A 19 14.05 4.05 -6.38
C VAL A 19 12.56 3.79 -6.60
N ALA A 20 12.19 2.51 -6.64
CA ALA A 20 10.80 2.11 -6.48
C ALA A 20 10.42 2.40 -5.03
N GLY A 21 9.79 3.56 -4.79
CA GLY A 21 9.18 3.86 -3.51
C GLY A 21 8.19 2.75 -3.19
N THR A 22 8.52 1.90 -2.22
CA THR A 22 7.56 0.96 -1.69
C THR A 22 6.53 1.79 -0.93
N ALA A 23 5.37 2.00 -1.56
CA ALA A 23 4.16 2.38 -0.84
C ALA A 23 3.77 1.19 0.05
N ALA A 24 4.61 0.89 1.04
CA ALA A 24 4.36 -0.11 2.03
C ALA A 24 3.20 0.39 2.86
N ASP A 25 2.08 -0.33 2.72
CA ASP A 25 0.84 -0.48 3.49
C ASP A 25 0.77 0.13 4.91
N ALA A 26 1.26 1.36 5.09
CA ALA A 26 1.04 2.14 6.28
C ALA A 26 -0.40 2.63 6.19
N TYR A 27 -1.27 2.03 7.00
CA TYR A 27 -2.65 2.44 7.18
C TYR A 27 -2.74 3.97 7.24
N SER A 28 -3.17 4.55 6.12
CA SER A 28 -2.88 5.95 5.83
C SER A 28 -3.74 6.86 6.70
N ARG A 29 -3.29 8.10 6.95
CA ARG A 29 -4.13 9.11 7.62
C ARG A 29 -5.48 9.29 6.91
N LYS A 30 -5.51 9.13 5.59
CA LYS A 30 -6.75 9.19 4.80
C LYS A 30 -7.71 8.07 5.19
N VAL A 31 -7.21 6.83 5.32
CA VAL A 31 -8.04 5.68 5.77
C VAL A 31 -8.45 5.85 7.22
N LYS A 32 -7.55 6.27 8.12
CA LYS A 32 -7.87 6.57 9.53
C LYS A 32 -9.05 7.54 9.65
N ASN A 33 -8.99 8.65 8.93
CA ASN A 33 -10.01 9.69 9.01
C ASN A 33 -11.34 9.22 8.42
N ALA A 34 -11.32 8.66 7.21
CA ALA A 34 -12.51 8.19 6.50
C ALA A 34 -13.21 7.02 7.24
N CYS A 35 -12.44 6.11 7.82
CA CYS A 35 -12.97 4.93 8.50
C CYS A 35 -13.14 5.13 10.01
N SER A 36 -12.93 6.33 10.57
CA SER A 36 -12.92 6.55 12.02
C SER A 36 -14.20 6.08 12.73
N SER A 37 -15.37 6.46 12.20
CA SER A 37 -16.67 6.04 12.73
C SER A 37 -16.89 4.52 12.59
N ASP A 38 -16.64 3.97 11.40
CA ASP A 38 -16.80 2.54 11.13
C ASP A 38 -15.87 1.68 12.00
N TYR A 39 -14.63 2.14 12.17
CA TYR A 39 -13.64 1.53 13.05
C TYR A 39 -14.13 1.53 14.49
N ALA A 40 -14.54 2.68 15.04
CA ALA A 40 -15.01 2.78 16.41
C ALA A 40 -16.23 1.88 16.68
N SER A 41 -17.17 1.82 15.73
CA SER A 41 -18.42 1.05 15.89
C SER A 41 -18.25 -0.45 15.67
N LEU A 42 -17.35 -0.89 14.77
CA LEU A 42 -17.30 -2.28 14.31
C LEU A 42 -15.99 -3.00 14.64
N CYS A 43 -14.86 -2.30 14.58
CA CYS A 43 -13.53 -2.91 14.52
C CYS A 43 -12.52 -2.37 15.56
N GLY A 44 -12.94 -1.54 16.51
CA GLY A 44 -12.09 -0.78 17.43
C GLY A 44 -11.18 -1.59 18.36
N LYS A 45 -11.39 -2.91 18.44
CA LYS A 45 -10.56 -3.86 19.19
C LYS A 45 -9.26 -4.26 18.48
N TYR A 46 -9.15 -3.99 17.19
CA TYR A 46 -8.01 -4.39 16.38
C TYR A 46 -7.04 -3.23 16.16
N ARG A 47 -5.73 -3.51 16.16
CA ARG A 47 -4.72 -2.47 15.90
C ARG A 47 -4.89 -1.89 14.50
N GLU A 48 -4.78 -0.58 14.37
CA GLU A 48 -4.78 0.10 13.07
C GLU A 48 -3.75 -0.49 12.11
N GLY A 49 -4.14 -0.73 10.85
CA GLY A 49 -3.30 -1.38 9.84
C GLY A 49 -2.99 -2.85 10.06
N SER A 50 -3.55 -3.49 11.11
CA SER A 50 -3.36 -4.92 11.31
C SER A 50 -4.13 -5.76 10.29
N SER A 51 -3.68 -6.99 10.10
CA SER A 51 -4.37 -7.96 9.24
C SER A 51 -5.78 -8.28 9.78
N GLU A 52 -5.94 -8.24 11.10
CA GLU A 52 -7.19 -8.47 11.82
C GLU A 52 -8.18 -7.34 11.55
N LEU A 53 -7.72 -6.09 11.51
CA LEU A 53 -8.55 -4.95 11.15
C LEU A 53 -9.06 -5.06 9.71
N ARG A 54 -8.18 -5.44 8.76
CA ARG A 54 -8.58 -5.66 7.37
C ARG A 54 -9.65 -6.75 7.25
N ARG A 55 -9.48 -7.89 7.94
CA ARG A 55 -10.50 -8.95 7.99
C ARG A 55 -11.82 -8.48 8.59
N CYS A 56 -11.78 -7.60 9.60
CA CYS A 56 -12.97 -7.01 10.19
C CYS A 56 -13.73 -6.11 9.20
N PHE A 57 -13.02 -5.25 8.47
CA PHE A 57 -13.63 -4.44 7.41
C PHE A 57 -14.21 -5.30 6.28
N GLU A 58 -13.52 -6.36 5.86
CA GLU A 58 -14.02 -7.29 4.84
C GLU A 58 -15.32 -7.98 5.26
N SER A 59 -15.40 -8.41 6.52
CA SER A 59 -16.58 -9.07 7.09
C SER A 59 -17.77 -8.11 7.20
N ASN A 60 -17.51 -6.83 7.48
CA ASN A 60 -18.52 -5.79 7.63
C ASN A 60 -18.74 -4.94 6.38
N ARG A 61 -18.21 -5.34 5.21
CA ARG A 61 -18.17 -4.49 4.00
C ARG A 61 -19.50 -3.90 3.57
N ARG A 62 -20.62 -4.57 3.83
CA ARG A 62 -21.96 -4.08 3.46
C ARG A 62 -22.44 -2.93 4.35
N VAL A 63 -21.87 -2.82 5.55
CA VAL A 63 -22.30 -1.90 6.61
C VAL A 63 -21.36 -0.70 6.76
N LEU A 64 -20.10 -0.81 6.34
CA LEU A 64 -19.15 0.31 6.35
C LEU A 64 -19.74 1.56 5.69
N SER A 65 -19.19 2.73 5.90
CA SER A 65 -19.53 3.93 5.12
C SER A 65 -18.91 3.89 3.71
N ARG A 66 -19.54 4.56 2.73
CA ARG A 66 -19.02 4.62 1.35
C ARG A 66 -17.59 5.18 1.33
N ASP A 67 -17.37 6.27 2.06
CA ASP A 67 -16.09 6.97 2.13
C ASP A 67 -14.98 6.08 2.69
N CYS A 68 -15.29 5.24 3.69
CA CYS A 68 -14.33 4.27 4.20
C CYS A 68 -13.95 3.21 3.14
N ILE A 69 -14.91 2.66 2.40
CA ILE A 69 -14.58 1.70 1.32
C ILE A 69 -13.76 2.37 0.22
N GLU A 70 -14.09 3.59 -0.17
CA GLU A 70 -13.30 4.34 -1.16
C GLU A 70 -11.87 4.56 -0.66
N ALA A 71 -11.69 4.92 0.60
CA ALA A 71 -10.37 5.10 1.19
C ALA A 71 -9.57 3.78 1.22
N LEU A 72 -10.20 2.67 1.62
CA LEU A 72 -9.57 1.35 1.63
C LEU A 72 -9.19 0.89 0.21
N VAL A 73 -10.04 1.10 -0.79
CA VAL A 73 -9.73 0.76 -2.19
C VAL A 73 -8.56 1.59 -2.70
N ASN A 74 -8.59 2.90 -2.45
CA ASN A 74 -7.51 3.80 -2.88
C ASN A 74 -6.17 3.50 -2.19
N ALA A 75 -6.21 2.96 -0.97
CA ALA A 75 -5.04 2.53 -0.23
C ALA A 75 -4.53 1.14 -0.64
N GLY A 76 -5.26 0.39 -1.49
CA GLY A 76 -4.95 -1.00 -1.79
C GLY A 76 -5.32 -1.98 -0.68
N ASP A 77 -6.05 -1.53 0.34
CA ASP A 77 -6.46 -2.34 1.48
C ASP A 77 -7.57 -3.34 1.15
N VAL A 78 -8.39 -3.02 0.15
CA VAL A 78 -9.47 -3.89 -0.34
C VAL A 78 -9.60 -3.75 -1.85
N PRO A 79 -10.16 -4.75 -2.54
CA PRO A 79 -10.29 -4.70 -4.00
C PRO A 79 -11.40 -3.74 -4.45
N ALA A 80 -11.19 -3.07 -5.59
CA ALA A 80 -12.11 -2.07 -6.14
C ALA A 80 -13.55 -2.58 -6.37
N ARG A 81 -13.75 -3.90 -6.49
CA ARG A 81 -15.08 -4.52 -6.62
C ARG A 81 -16.01 -4.20 -5.44
N TYR A 82 -15.48 -3.85 -4.26
CA TYR A 82 -16.30 -3.49 -3.09
C TYR A 82 -17.14 -2.23 -3.31
N LEU A 83 -16.71 -1.32 -4.18
CA LEU A 83 -17.50 -0.13 -4.52
C LEU A 83 -18.73 -0.46 -5.39
N ARG A 84 -18.69 -1.56 -6.14
CA ARG A 84 -19.79 -1.99 -7.02
C ARG A 84 -20.80 -2.90 -6.33
N GLN A 85 -20.44 -3.50 -5.20
CA GLN A 85 -21.20 -4.55 -4.50
C GLN A 85 -21.97 -4.03 -3.28
N ARG A 86 -22.09 -2.72 -3.17
CA ARG A 86 -22.70 -2.03 -2.03
C ARG A 86 -24.16 -1.73 -2.29
#